data_AF-A0A3S1IC35-F1
#
_entry.id   AF-A0A3S1IC35-F1
#
_cell.length_a   1.000
_cell.length_b   1.000
_cell.length_c   1.000
_cell.angle_alpha   90.00
_cell.angle_beta   90.00
_cell.angle_gamma   90.00
#
_symmetry.space_group_name_H-M   'P 1'
#
loop_
_entity.id
_entity.type
_entity.pdbx_description
1 polymer ?
#
loop_
_entity_poly.entity_id
_entity_poly.type
_entity_poly.pdbx_seq_one_letter_code
_entity_poly.pdbx_strand_id
1 'polypeptide(L)'
;MNDNDERPVTIITGRAWKRKGGKPEGVHLMLVAPDDDSAVRRALESLAAEGYAEAELDQIGDLDGVPDEEPHLSAYQGALEGEVSIVTFDVPV
;
A
#
# COMPACT_ATOMS: atom_id res chain seq x y z
N MET A 1 -15.09 26.88 -9.02
CA MET A 1 -14.11 25.82 -9.31
C MET A 1 -14.17 24.90 -8.12
N ASN A 2 -14.59 23.65 -8.32
CA ASN A 2 -14.61 22.65 -7.26
C ASN A 2 -13.22 22.05 -7.20
N ASP A 3 -12.39 22.48 -6.26
CA ASP A 3 -11.09 21.86 -5.94
C ASP A 3 -11.29 20.56 -5.12
N ASN A 4 -12.29 19.75 -5.51
CA ASN A 4 -12.42 18.37 -5.07
C ASN A 4 -11.88 17.48 -6.19
N ASP A 5 -10.64 17.73 -6.62
CA ASP A 5 -9.84 16.67 -7.22
C ASP A 5 -9.75 15.59 -6.13
N GLU A 6 -10.59 14.56 -6.23
CA GLU A 6 -10.48 13.35 -5.42
C GLU A 6 -9.02 12.93 -5.48
N ARG A 7 -8.31 13.05 -4.35
CA ARG A 7 -6.90 12.68 -4.30
C ARG A 7 -6.85 11.20 -4.68
N PRO A 8 -6.16 10.85 -5.78
CA PRO A 8 -6.15 9.48 -6.25
C PRO A 8 -5.57 8.57 -5.15
N VAL A 9 -6.03 7.33 -5.11
CA VAL A 9 -5.45 6.33 -4.20
C VAL A 9 -4.09 5.93 -4.75
N THR A 10 -3.05 6.23 -3.97
CA THR A 10 -1.68 5.79 -4.26
C THR A 10 -1.57 4.30 -3.96
N ILE A 11 -0.96 3.55 -4.88
CA ILE A 11 -0.57 2.16 -4.72
C ILE A 11 0.95 2.04 -4.68
N ILE A 12 1.45 1.33 -3.66
CA ILE A 12 2.86 0.99 -3.51
C ILE A 12 2.97 -0.52 -3.55
N THR A 13 3.78 -1.05 -4.46
CA THR A 13 4.08 -2.49 -4.53
C THR A 13 5.44 -2.76 -3.94
N GLY A 14 5.59 -3.89 -3.26
CA GLY A 14 6.86 -4.26 -2.67
C GLY A 14 6.88 -5.67 -2.11
N ARG A 15 7.88 -5.92 -1.29
CA ARG A 15 8.06 -7.14 -0.52
C ARG A 15 8.27 -6.80 0.94
N ALA A 16 7.75 -7.64 1.84
CA ALA A 16 7.94 -7.48 3.27
C ALA A 16 8.32 -8.82 3.93
N TRP A 17 9.04 -8.75 5.04
CA TRP A 17 9.54 -9.90 5.78
C TRP A 17 9.12 -9.80 7.24
N LYS A 18 8.39 -10.79 7.76
CA LYS A 18 8.07 -10.87 9.20
C LYS A 18 9.31 -11.08 10.08
N ARG A 19 10.40 -11.61 9.52
CA ARG A 19 11.67 -11.82 10.20
C ARG A 19 12.83 -11.62 9.22
N LYS A 20 13.93 -11.04 9.71
CA LYS A 20 15.15 -10.84 8.93
C LYS A 20 15.65 -12.15 8.31
N GLY A 21 15.87 -12.13 6.99
CA GLY A 21 16.31 -13.31 6.22
C GLY A 21 15.27 -14.41 6.05
N GLY A 22 14.00 -14.14 6.35
CA GLY A 22 12.88 -15.07 6.13
C GLY A 22 12.40 -15.11 4.67
N LYS A 23 11.28 -15.80 4.43
CA LYS A 23 10.58 -15.77 3.13
C LYS A 23 9.92 -14.39 2.96
N PRO A 24 10.08 -13.71 1.80
CA PRO A 24 9.33 -12.51 1.50
C PRO A 24 7.85 -12.82 1.26
N GLU A 25 7.00 -11.87 1.59
CA GLU A 25 5.61 -11.78 1.15
C GLU A 25 5.49 -10.58 0.19
N GLY A 26 4.76 -10.76 -0.91
CA GLY A 26 4.41 -9.64 -1.78
C GLY A 26 3.40 -8.75 -1.06
N VAL A 27 3.58 -7.44 -1.16
CA VAL A 27 2.68 -6.46 -0.53
C VAL A 27 2.24 -5.43 -1.55
N HIS A 28 0.93 -5.16 -1.61
CA HIS A 28 0.38 -3.95 -2.21
C HIS A 28 -0.19 -3.09 -1.09
N LEU A 29 0.30 -1.87 -0.96
CA LEU A 29 -0.19 -0.88 -0.01
C LEU A 29 -1.03 0.14 -0.75
N MET A 30 -2.23 0.41 -0.24
CA MET A 30 -3.13 1.43 -0.77
C MET A 30 -3.39 2.49 0.30
N LEU A 31 -3.23 3.76 -0.07
CA LEU A 31 -3.45 4.90 0.81
C LEU A 31 -3.64 6.17 0.01
N VAL A 32 -4.32 7.16 0.61
CA VAL A 32 -4.34 8.53 0.10
C VAL A 32 -3.23 9.34 0.76
N ALA A 33 -2.35 9.94 -0.03
CA ALA A 33 -1.25 10.79 0.45
C ALA A 33 -1.15 12.10 -0.36
N PRO A 34 -0.59 13.18 0.20
CA PRO A 34 -0.38 14.43 -0.52
C PRO A 34 0.78 14.39 -1.53
N ASP A 35 1.72 13.47 -1.34
CA ASP A 35 2.93 13.29 -2.15
C ASP A 35 3.53 11.89 -1.89
N ASP A 36 4.42 11.45 -2.78
CA ASP A 36 5.08 10.14 -2.73
C ASP A 36 5.90 9.94 -1.44
N ASP A 37 6.59 10.96 -0.95
CA ASP A 37 7.40 10.87 0.28
C ASP A 37 6.51 10.58 1.50
N SER A 38 5.38 11.25 1.59
CA SER A 38 4.36 11.03 2.62
C SER A 38 3.72 9.64 2.48
N ALA A 39 3.51 9.17 1.25
CA ALA A 39 2.97 7.84 0.98
C ALA A 39 3.94 6.75 1.46
N VAL A 40 5.21 6.84 1.06
CA VAL A 40 6.29 5.92 1.45
C VAL A 40 6.43 5.88 2.97
N ARG A 41 6.45 7.04 3.62
CA ARG A 41 6.57 7.12 5.08
C ARG A 41 5.43 6.38 5.78
N ARG A 42 4.18 6.65 5.39
CA ARG A 42 2.99 6.03 6.00
C ARG A 42 2.94 4.52 5.74
N ALA A 43 3.34 4.09 4.54
CA ALA A 43 3.46 2.69 4.18
C ALA A 43 4.46 1.95 5.09
N LEU A 44 5.66 2.51 5.29
CA LEU A 44 6.67 1.92 6.18
C LEU A 44 6.22 1.89 7.65
N GLU A 45 5.59 2.98 8.13
CA GLU A 45 5.03 3.05 9.49
C GLU A 45 3.95 1.97 9.70
N SER A 46 3.07 1.77 8.71
CA SER A 46 2.03 0.74 8.75
C SER A 46 2.60 -0.68 8.72
N LEU A 47 3.59 -0.97 7.86
CA LEU A 47 4.27 -2.26 7.83
C LEU A 47 4.98 -2.56 9.16
N ALA A 48 5.62 -1.55 9.78
CA ALA A 48 6.23 -1.72 11.09
C ALA A 48 5.17 -2.00 12.18
N ALA A 49 4.02 -1.31 12.14
CA ALA A 49 2.91 -1.54 13.06
C ALA A 49 2.30 -2.95 12.93
N GLU A 50 2.24 -3.49 11.71
CA GLU A 50 1.84 -4.87 11.40
C GLU A 50 2.92 -5.92 11.78
N GLY A 51 4.07 -5.49 12.29
CA GLY A 51 5.13 -6.36 12.78
C GLY A 51 6.03 -6.93 11.68
N TYR A 52 6.12 -6.28 10.51
CA TYR A 52 7.18 -6.60 9.55
C TYR A 52 8.53 -6.09 10.05
N ALA A 53 9.56 -6.93 9.92
CA ALA A 53 10.92 -6.63 10.34
C ALA A 53 11.71 -5.89 9.26
N GLU A 54 11.45 -6.20 7.99
CA GLU A 54 12.08 -5.57 6.83
C GLU A 54 11.02 -5.39 5.74
N ALA A 55 11.17 -4.35 4.92
CA ALA A 55 10.34 -4.09 3.75
C ALA A 55 11.18 -3.46 2.64
N GLU A 56 10.86 -3.78 1.40
CA GLU A 56 11.47 -3.26 0.18
C GLU A 56 10.32 -2.79 -0.72
N LEU A 57 10.29 -1.50 -1.03
CA LEU A 57 9.29 -0.90 -1.91
C LEU A 57 9.83 -0.89 -3.33
N ASP A 58 9.12 -1.52 -4.26
CA ASP A 58 9.55 -1.74 -5.64
C ASP A 58 9.03 -0.64 -6.59
N GLN A 59 7.76 -0.24 -6.44
CA GLN A 59 7.12 0.77 -7.29
C GLN A 59 6.08 1.59 -6.50
N ILE A 60 5.94 2.85 -6.88
CA ILE A 60 4.87 3.76 -6.44
C ILE A 60 4.14 4.32 -7.66
N GLY A 61 2.83 4.50 -7.53
CA GLY A 61 2.01 5.18 -8.53
C GLY A 61 0.59 5.37 -8.01
N ASP A 62 -0.29 5.87 -8.87
CA ASP A 62 -1.69 6.10 -8.55
C ASP A 62 -2.59 5.09 -9.28
N LEU A 63 -3.66 4.67 -8.62
CA LEU A 63 -4.68 3.83 -9.24
C LEU A 63 -5.53 4.68 -10.19
N ASP A 64 -5.68 4.19 -11.42
CA ASP A 64 -6.60 4.74 -12.41
C ASP A 64 -8.00 4.11 -12.21
N GLY A 65 -8.71 4.61 -11.20
CA GLY A 65 -10.05 4.16 -10.83
C GLY A 65 -10.10 3.09 -9.73
N VAL A 66 -11.32 2.60 -9.49
CA VAL A 66 -11.62 1.64 -8.42
C VAL A 66 -11.30 0.21 -8.90
N PRO A 67 -10.56 -0.61 -8.12
CA PRO A 67 -10.36 -2.01 -8.42
C PRO A 67 -11.67 -2.82 -8.38
N ASP A 68 -11.83 -3.79 -9.28
CA ASP A 68 -13.05 -4.62 -9.36
C ASP A 68 -12.98 -5.91 -8.51
N GLU A 69 -11.77 -6.33 -8.11
CA GLU A 69 -11.52 -7.61 -7.46
C GLU A 69 -11.12 -7.47 -5.99
N GLU A 70 -11.58 -8.40 -5.16
CA GLU A 70 -11.11 -8.55 -3.78
C GLU A 70 -9.75 -9.29 -3.75
N PRO A 71 -8.84 -8.94 -2.82
CA PRO A 71 -9.02 -7.99 -1.69
C PRO A 71 -8.74 -6.51 -2.02
N HIS A 72 -8.41 -6.18 -3.27
CA HIS A 72 -8.00 -4.83 -3.70
C HIS A 72 -9.13 -3.80 -3.63
N LEU A 73 -10.37 -4.21 -3.92
CA LEU A 73 -11.54 -3.35 -3.76
C LEU A 73 -11.72 -2.90 -2.30
N SER A 74 -11.65 -3.82 -1.34
CA SER A 74 -11.73 -3.47 0.09
C SER A 74 -10.58 -2.56 0.53
N ALA A 75 -9.35 -2.84 0.06
CA ALA A 75 -8.18 -2.01 0.37
C ALA A 75 -8.31 -0.59 -0.20
N TYR A 76 -8.88 -0.44 -1.39
CA TYR A 76 -9.16 0.87 -1.99
C TYR A 76 -10.15 1.68 -1.15
N GLN A 77 -11.21 1.04 -0.64
CA GLN A 77 -12.18 1.69 0.23
C GLN A 77 -11.55 2.15 1.55
N GLY A 78 -10.74 1.31 2.21
CA GLY A 78 -10.01 1.69 3.41
C GLY A 78 -9.07 2.88 3.19
N ALA A 79 -8.38 2.90 2.05
CA ALA A 79 -7.53 4.03 1.66
C ALA A 79 -8.31 5.35 1.52
N LEU A 80 -9.50 5.33 0.92
CA LEU A 80 -10.38 6.49 0.82
C LEU A 80 -10.91 6.98 2.18
N GLU A 81 -11.08 6.07 3.14
CA GLU A 81 -11.41 6.40 4.54
C GLU A 81 -10.21 6.96 5.32
N GLY A 82 -9.02 7.00 4.70
CA GLY A 82 -7.80 7.55 5.25
C GLY A 82 -6.89 6.52 5.91
N GLU A 83 -7.21 5.23 5.81
CA GLU A 83 -6.38 4.15 6.31
C GLU A 83 -5.21 3.82 5.38
N VAL A 84 -4.28 3.01 5.87
CA VAL A 84 -3.26 2.37 5.04
C VAL A 84 -3.64 0.90 4.96
N SER A 85 -4.14 0.47 3.81
CA SER A 85 -4.58 -0.91 3.61
C SER A 85 -3.44 -1.72 3.01
N ILE A 86 -3.17 -2.91 3.59
CA ILE A 86 -2.10 -3.81 3.16
C ILE A 86 -2.73 -5.09 2.62
N VAL A 87 -2.50 -5.35 1.34
CA VAL A 87 -2.82 -6.63 0.69
C VAL A 87 -1.54 -7.46 0.59
N THR A 88 -1.59 -8.69 1.09
CA THR A 88 -0.44 -9.62 1.02
C THR A 88 -0.72 -10.80 0.09
N PHE A 89 0.34 -11.30 -0.55
CA PHE A 89 0.28 -12.48 -1.41
C PHE A 89 1.61 -13.23 -1.43
N ASP A 90 1.56 -14.50 -1.80
CA ASP A 90 2.76 -15.31 -2.01
C ASP A 90 3.53 -14.80 -3.23
N VAL A 91 4.79 -14.42 -3.04
CA VAL A 91 5.72 -14.18 -4.15
C VAL A 91 6.25 -15.52 -4.67
N PRO A 92 6.23 -15.74 -6.00
CA PRO A 92 6.87 -16.92 -6.58
C PRO A 92 8.37 -16.89 -6.30
N VAL A 93 8.89 -18.02 -5.81
CA VAL A 93 10.31 -18.24 -5.46
C VAL A 93 11.10 -18.80 -6.63
#